data_AF-A0A2V8BSV9-F1
#
_entry.id   AF-A0A2V8BSV9-F1
#
_cell.length_a   1.000
_cell.length_b   1.000
_cell.length_c   1.000
_cell.angle_alpha   90.00
_cell.angle_beta   90.00
_cell.angle_gamma   90.00
#
_symmetry.space_group_name_H-M   'P 1'
#
loop_
_entity.id
_entity.type
_entity.pdbx_description
1 polymer ?
#
loop_
_entity_poly.entity_id
_entity_poly.type
_entity_poly.pdbx_seq_one_letter_code
_entity_poly.pdbx_strand_id
1 'polypeptide(L)'
;MFGVAVDAAGAYCVGVRRADYDPATNGVLKLDRDWNTVAAIGFGTPGHPVFNAVHDLAVARDGTIYVAETRTRRVVKLRPAR
;
A
#
# COMPACT_ATOMS: atom_id res chain seq x y z
N MET A 1 -4.90 10.33 -0.50
CA MET A 1 -5.31 8.93 -0.75
C MET A 1 -5.57 8.79 -2.22
N PHE A 2 -4.90 7.86 -2.90
CA PHE A 2 -4.98 7.74 -4.36
C PHE A 2 -5.64 6.43 -4.84
N GLY A 3 -5.62 5.39 -4.00
CA GLY A 3 -6.32 4.13 -4.26
C GLY A 3 -6.76 3.45 -2.98
N VAL A 4 -7.80 2.62 -3.08
CA VAL A 4 -8.32 1.79 -2.00
C VAL A 4 -8.78 0.46 -2.53
N ALA A 5 -8.52 -0.59 -1.78
CA ALA A 5 -9.10 -1.90 -2.00
C ALA A 5 -9.46 -2.55 -0.67
N VAL A 6 -10.29 -3.58 -0.71
CA VAL A 6 -10.74 -4.32 0.46
C VAL A 6 -10.29 -5.76 0.31
N ASP A 7 -9.74 -6.34 1.37
CA ASP A 7 -9.36 -7.75 1.39
C ASP A 7 -10.55 -8.68 1.68
N ALA A 8 -10.35 -9.99 1.59
CA ALA A 8 -11.43 -10.97 1.83
C ALA A 8 -11.99 -10.95 3.26
N ALA A 9 -11.23 -10.41 4.24
CA ALA A 9 -11.68 -10.24 5.61
C ALA A 9 -12.40 -8.89 5.83
N GLY A 10 -12.47 -8.02 4.81
CA GLY A 10 -13.10 -6.72 4.89
C GLY A 10 -12.18 -5.62 5.46
N ALA A 11 -10.87 -5.86 5.56
CA ALA A 11 -9.91 -4.82 5.94
C ALA A 11 -9.59 -3.94 4.73
N TYR A 12 -9.41 -2.64 4.96
CA TYR A 12 -9.12 -1.66 3.92
C TYR A 12 -7.62 -1.55 3.68
N CYS A 13 -7.17 -1.65 2.44
CA CYS A 13 -5.82 -1.32 2.02
C CYS A 13 -5.85 0.03 1.31
N VAL A 14 -5.05 0.99 1.77
CA VAL A 14 -5.10 2.39 1.34
C VAL A 14 -3.74 2.81 0.80
N GLY A 15 -3.71 3.30 -0.44
CA GLY A 15 -2.55 3.87 -1.09
C GLY A 15 -2.35 5.32 -0.64
N VAL A 16 -1.26 5.56 0.09
CA VAL A 16 -0.93 6.86 0.65
C VAL A 16 0.28 7.44 -0.07
N ARG A 17 0.14 8.71 -0.43
CA ARG A 17 1.20 9.55 -0.98
C ARG A 17 0.86 10.99 -0.65
N ARG A 18 1.87 11.80 -0.31
CA ARG A 18 1.70 13.25 -0.11
C ARG A 18 2.00 14.02 -1.38
N ALA A 19 3.13 13.73 -2.03
CA ALA A 19 3.56 14.38 -3.26
C ALA A 19 4.26 13.39 -4.19
N ASP A 20 4.29 13.73 -5.48
CA ASP A 20 4.95 12.96 -6.53
C ASP A 20 6.43 12.64 -6.26
N TYR A 21 7.14 13.60 -5.66
CA TYR A 21 8.60 13.55 -5.50
C TYR A 21 9.02 13.30 -4.04
N ASP A 22 8.14 12.71 -3.23
CA ASP A 22 8.39 12.49 -1.80
C ASP A 22 8.21 11.00 -1.40
N PRO A 23 9.15 10.10 -1.80
CA PRO A 23 9.06 8.66 -1.54
C PRO A 23 8.95 8.32 -0.05
N ALA A 24 9.49 9.17 0.83
CA ALA A 24 9.46 8.96 2.27
C ALA A 24 8.03 9.00 2.84
N THR A 25 7.10 9.66 2.15
CA THR A 25 5.68 9.72 2.55
C THR A 25 4.80 8.69 1.85
N ASN A 26 5.36 7.92 0.92
CA ASN A 26 4.61 6.97 0.12
C ASN A 26 4.53 5.61 0.82
N GLY A 27 3.34 5.00 0.80
CA GLY A 27 3.15 3.71 1.41
C GLY A 27 1.75 3.16 1.24
N VAL A 28 1.54 2.03 1.90
CA VAL A 28 0.24 1.36 2.02
C VAL A 28 -0.11 1.27 3.49
N LEU A 29 -1.29 1.76 3.86
CA LEU A 29 -1.90 1.48 5.17
C LEU A 29 -2.88 0.33 5.01
N LYS A 30 -2.88 -0.59 5.98
CA LYS A 30 -3.96 -1.55 6.17
C LYS A 30 -4.73 -1.15 7.41
N LEU A 31 -6.03 -0.99 7.26
CA LEU A 31 -6.95 -0.62 8.32
C LEU A 31 -7.92 -1.77 8.58
N ASP A 32 -8.24 -2.02 9.85
CA ASP A 32 -9.38 -2.88 10.19
C ASP A 32 -10.72 -2.17 9.92
N ARG A 33 -11.83 -2.84 10.23
CA ARG A 33 -13.19 -2.30 9.99
C ARG A 33 -13.55 -1.13 10.91
N ASP A 34 -12.81 -0.95 11.99
CA ASP A 34 -13.00 0.11 12.96
C ASP A 34 -12.04 1.30 12.72
N TRP A 35 -11.37 1.31 11.55
CA TRP A 35 -10.41 2.32 11.11
C TRP A 35 -9.08 2.34 11.88
N ASN A 36 -8.77 1.31 12.66
CA ASN A 36 -7.46 1.20 13.30
C ASN A 36 -6.42 0.77 12.27
N THR A 37 -5.21 1.35 12.34
CA THR A 37 -4.10 0.91 11.50
C THR A 37 -3.53 -0.40 12.03
N VAL A 38 -3.66 -1.47 11.24
CA VAL A 38 -3.14 -2.81 11.58
C VAL A 38 -1.83 -3.13 10.85
N ALA A 39 -1.51 -2.39 9.78
CA ALA A 39 -0.18 -2.41 9.17
C ALA A 39 0.12 -1.09 8.44
N ALA A 40 1.41 -0.72 8.41
CA ALA A 40 1.92 0.37 7.60
C ALA A 40 3.18 -0.09 6.87
N ILE A 41 3.17 -0.04 5.54
CA ILE A 41 4.24 -0.56 4.68
C ILE A 41 4.77 0.59 3.82
N GLY A 42 6.08 0.75 3.74
CA GLY A 42 6.73 1.92 3.14
C GLY A 42 6.95 3.02 4.17
N PHE A 43 6.63 4.28 3.82
CA PHE A 43 6.77 5.47 4.66
C PHE A 43 8.21 5.74 5.14
N GLY A 44 9.20 5.39 4.30
CA GLY A 44 10.61 5.52 4.65
C GLY A 44 11.08 4.58 5.76
N THR A 45 10.23 3.65 6.22
CA THR A 45 10.60 2.67 7.26
C THR A 45 11.74 1.77 6.76
N PRO A 46 12.84 1.62 7.53
CA PRO A 46 13.95 0.76 7.15
C PRO A 46 13.51 -0.70 6.87
N GLY A 47 13.99 -1.26 5.77
CA GLY A 47 13.66 -2.63 5.36
C GLY A 47 12.31 -2.79 4.63
N HIS A 48 11.48 -1.75 4.59
CA HIS A 48 10.28 -1.74 3.75
C HIS A 48 10.61 -1.39 2.29
N PRO A 49 9.75 -1.77 1.33
CA PRO A 49 9.86 -1.27 -0.04
C PRO A 49 9.72 0.26 -0.06
N VAL A 50 10.54 0.91 -0.89
CA VAL A 50 10.42 2.33 -1.18
C VAL A 50 9.48 2.52 -2.36
N PHE A 51 8.34 3.17 -2.12
CA PHE A 51 7.37 3.45 -3.17
C PHE A 51 7.59 4.81 -3.82
N ASN A 52 7.41 4.88 -5.12
CA ASN A 52 7.57 6.08 -5.93
C ASN A 52 6.29 6.34 -6.72
N ALA A 53 5.45 7.21 -6.16
CA ALA A 53 4.13 7.54 -6.69
C ALA A 53 3.13 6.36 -6.68
N VAL A 54 2.81 5.85 -5.48
CA VAL A 54 1.63 4.97 -5.30
C VAL A 54 0.41 5.66 -5.87
N HIS A 55 -0.26 5.00 -6.81
CA HIS A 55 -1.42 5.55 -7.49
C HIS A 55 -2.67 4.71 -7.29
N ASP A 56 -2.55 3.39 -7.34
CA ASP A 56 -3.67 2.48 -7.14
C ASP A 56 -3.22 1.15 -6.53
N LEU A 57 -4.16 0.36 -6.04
CA LEU A 57 -3.87 -0.97 -5.49
C LEU A 57 -5.02 -1.97 -5.66
N ALA A 58 -4.67 -3.25 -5.71
CA ALA A 58 -5.61 -4.36 -5.72
C ALA A 58 -5.18 -5.44 -4.73
N VAL A 59 -6.15 -6.12 -4.10
CA VAL A 59 -5.89 -7.21 -3.15
C VAL A 59 -6.38 -8.52 -3.74
N ALA A 60 -5.50 -9.52 -3.77
CA ALA A 60 -5.83 -10.87 -4.20
C ALA A 60 -6.50 -11.66 -3.06
N ARG A 61 -7.17 -12.76 -3.39
CA ARG A 61 -7.86 -13.62 -2.41
C ARG A 61 -6.93 -14.18 -1.33
N ASP A 62 -5.65 -14.38 -1.64
CA ASP A 62 -4.64 -14.86 -0.70
C ASP A 62 -4.06 -13.76 0.21
N GLY A 63 -4.57 -12.53 0.11
CA GLY A 63 -4.08 -11.37 0.87
C GLY A 63 -2.88 -10.65 0.25
N THR A 64 -2.38 -11.10 -0.91
CA THR A 64 -1.37 -10.37 -1.68
C THR A 64 -1.90 -8.99 -2.08
N ILE A 65 -1.09 -7.95 -1.91
CA ILE A 65 -1.41 -6.59 -2.36
C ILE A 65 -0.55 -6.26 -3.58
N TYR A 66 -1.18 -5.79 -4.65
CA TYR A 66 -0.52 -5.24 -5.84
C TYR A 66 -0.63 -3.73 -5.80
N VAL A 67 0.50 -3.02 -5.90
CA VAL A 67 0.57 -1.56 -5.81
C VAL A 67 1.09 -1.01 -7.13
N ALA A 68 0.31 -0.17 -7.80
CA ALA A 68 0.71 0.46 -9.04
C ALA A 68 1.46 1.78 -8.79
N GLU A 69 2.64 1.91 -9.40
CA GLU A 69 3.51 3.08 -9.32
C GLU A 69 3.59 3.80 -10.67
N THR A 70 3.18 5.07 -10.71
CA THR A 70 3.17 5.82 -11.98
C THR A 70 4.54 6.33 -12.40
N ARG A 71 5.45 6.57 -11.45
CA ARG A 71 6.79 7.11 -11.76
C ARG A 71 7.78 6.07 -12.22
N THR A 72 7.79 4.93 -11.54
CA THR A 72 8.67 3.82 -11.88
C THR A 72 8.10 2.95 -12.99
N ARG A 73 6.80 3.10 -13.31
CA ARG A 73 6.06 2.26 -14.26
C ARG A 73 6.09 0.79 -13.86
N ARG A 74 5.99 0.53 -12.55
CA ARG A 74 6.04 -0.82 -11.97
C ARG A 74 4.75 -1.14 -11.22
N VAL A 75 4.53 -2.43 -11.04
CA VAL A 75 3.59 -2.95 -10.06
C VAL A 75 4.39 -3.69 -8.99
N VAL A 76 4.26 -3.26 -7.74
CA VAL A 76 4.93 -3.90 -6.59
C VAL A 76 4.00 -4.95 -6.00
N LYS A 77 4.49 -6.17 -5.83
CA LYS A 77 3.76 -7.26 -5.18
C LYS A 77 4.20 -7.37 -3.72
N LEU A 78 3.28 -7.12 -2.78
CA LEU A 78 3.46 -7.35 -1.36
C LEU A 78 2.79 -8.66 -0.97
N ARG A 79 3.54 -9.55 -0.32
CA ARG A 79 3.01 -10.82 0.16
C ARG A 79 2.66 -10.71 1.64
N PRO A 80 1.61 -11.39 2.13
CA PRO A 80 1.38 -11.54 3.55
C PRO A 80 2.60 -12.15 4.24
N ALA A 81 2.82 -11.77 5.50
CA ALA A 81 3.74 -12.52 6.35
C ALA A 81 3.22 -13.97 6.50
N ARG A 82 4.15 -14.92 6.58
CA ARG A 82 3.84 -16.34 6.79
C ARG A 82 3.36 -16.59 8.21
#